data_AF-A0A9X9M5P7-F1
#
_entry.id   AF-A0A9X9M5P7-F1
#
_cell.length_a   1.000
_cell.length_b   1.000
_cell.length_c   1.000
_cell.angle_alpha   90.00
_cell.angle_beta   90.00
_cell.angle_gamma   90.00
#
_symmetry.space_group_name_H-M   'P 1'
#
loop_
_entity.id
_entity.type
_entity.pdbx_description
1 polymer ?
#
loop_
_entity_poly.entity_id
_entity_poly.type
_entity_poly.pdbx_seq_one_letter_code
_entity_poly.pdbx_strand_id
1 'polypeptide(L)'
;MFNPCLSSTLLINGLSEGRGSRSLETMDGTMGLRALLCVYLASLLVLQAMPTQGSPAGRPKVSKKRQTVDTAVDGVTIRSLKVNCKVTSRFAHYVITSQVVNNADEAKEVAFEVEIPKTAFISDFAITSDGNAFIGDIKDKVSAWKQYRKAAVSGENAGLVRASGRTMEQFTIHLTIGPRSKATFRLTYEEVLKRKLKQYEIVIKVKPKQLVHHFEIDVDIFEPQGISKLDAQASFLPKDLESQLIKKSFSGKQGHVLFRPTVGQQQSCPTCSTSMLNGDFKVTYDVNRDQLCDLLVANNYFAHFFAPQNLTNLKKNVVFVIDISTSMEGQKLKQTKEALLKILGDMRPGDYFDLVLFGSEVQSWKGSLVPASPANMRAAQEFVRRFDLAGATNLNGGLLRGIEILNQAHGSLPELSNHASVLIMLTDGEPTEGVTDHSQILKNVRNAIRGKFPLYNLGFGRNLDFNFLEVMSMENNGRAQRIYEDHDATQQLQVSSLPPRPTT
;
A
#
# COMPACT_ATOMS: atom_id res chain seq x y z
N MET A 1 11.39 4.58 -22.17
CA MET A 1 12.12 5.05 -20.97
C MET A 1 11.77 4.11 -19.83
N PHE A 2 12.78 3.48 -19.26
CA PHE A 2 12.70 2.33 -18.35
C PHE A 2 12.13 2.70 -16.98
N ASN A 3 11.33 1.80 -16.39
CA ASN A 3 10.93 1.88 -15.00
C ASN A 3 11.17 0.50 -14.34
N PRO A 4 12.39 0.20 -13.84
CA PRO A 4 12.58 -0.95 -12.98
C PRO A 4 12.18 -0.55 -11.57
N CYS A 5 11.37 -1.37 -10.89
CA CYS A 5 11.03 -1.30 -9.46
C CYS A 5 12.07 -0.51 -8.62
N LEU A 6 11.78 0.77 -8.35
CA LEU A 6 12.67 1.70 -7.65
C LEU A 6 12.54 1.53 -6.14
N SER A 7 13.24 0.54 -5.58
CA SER A 7 13.60 0.60 -4.14
C SER A 7 14.54 1.80 -3.95
N SER A 8 14.08 2.78 -3.17
CA SER A 8 14.79 4.01 -2.82
C SER A 8 15.68 3.78 -1.59
N THR A 9 16.82 4.45 -1.49
CA THR A 9 17.73 4.33 -0.33
C THR A 9 18.02 5.73 0.20
N LEU A 10 17.72 5.95 1.48
CA LEU A 10 17.85 7.23 2.15
C LEU A 10 19.12 7.22 3.02
N LEU A 11 19.93 8.27 2.91
CA LEU A 11 21.14 8.45 3.72
C LEU A 11 20.96 9.55 4.75
N ILE A 12 21.54 9.32 5.92
CA ILE A 12 21.57 10.27 7.02
C ILE A 12 23.03 10.46 7.39
N ASN A 13 23.57 11.64 7.10
CA ASN A 13 24.94 11.97 7.47
C ASN A 13 24.95 12.58 8.88
N GLY A 14 25.86 12.09 9.72
CA GLY A 14 26.25 12.76 10.96
C GLY A 14 26.31 11.85 12.17
N LEU A 15 27.49 11.27 12.43
CA LEU A 15 28.06 11.01 13.75
C LEU A 15 29.50 10.50 13.50
N SER A 16 30.47 11.41 13.50
CA SER A 16 31.88 11.08 13.63
C SER A 16 32.34 11.59 15.00
N GLU A 17 32.59 10.68 15.94
CA GLU A 17 33.31 11.00 17.16
C GLU A 17 34.79 11.20 16.82
N GLY A 18 35.21 12.46 16.72
CA GLY A 18 36.60 12.86 16.55
C GLY A 18 37.09 13.67 17.74
N ARG A 19 37.80 13.04 18.68
CA ARG A 19 38.67 13.73 19.64
C ARG A 19 39.79 14.45 18.86
N GLY A 20 39.90 15.77 19.04
CA GLY A 20 41.04 16.56 18.54
C GLY A 20 41.12 17.89 19.31
N SER A 21 42.26 18.12 19.96
CA SER A 21 42.53 19.20 20.90
C SER A 21 43.19 20.43 20.24
N ARG A 22 42.90 21.61 20.81
CA ARG A 22 43.59 22.94 20.70
C ARG A 22 43.54 23.60 19.30
N SER A 23 43.20 24.89 19.18
CA SER A 23 43.90 26.02 19.79
C SER A 23 43.06 27.31 19.72
N LEU A 24 43.27 28.19 20.72
CA LEU A 24 42.75 29.54 20.82
C LEU A 24 43.32 30.43 19.71
N GLU A 25 42.46 31.24 19.08
CA GLU A 25 42.81 32.60 18.65
C GLU A 25 41.61 33.54 18.89
N THR A 26 41.91 34.59 19.64
CA THR A 26 41.10 35.75 20.00
C THR A 26 41.07 36.75 18.86
N MET A 27 39.91 37.35 18.55
CA MET A 27 39.84 38.74 18.06
C MET A 27 38.55 39.43 18.54
N ASP A 28 38.77 40.62 19.11
CA ASP A 28 37.83 41.61 19.60
C ASP A 28 36.82 42.11 18.54
N GLY A 29 35.68 42.61 19.04
CA GLY A 29 34.71 43.37 18.23
C GLY A 29 33.54 43.89 19.06
N THR A 30 33.77 45.00 19.78
CA THR A 30 32.80 45.76 20.59
C THR A 30 31.73 46.50 19.78
N MET A 31 30.65 46.87 20.50
CA MET A 31 29.60 47.89 20.23
C MET A 31 28.32 47.37 19.53
N GLY A 32 27.09 47.64 20.02
CA GLY A 32 26.66 48.61 21.02
C GLY A 32 25.20 48.50 21.49
N LEU A 33 24.93 49.31 22.52
CA LEU A 33 23.74 49.57 23.31
C LEU A 33 22.47 49.97 22.53
N ARG A 34 21.29 49.57 23.06
CA ARG A 34 20.03 50.36 23.30
C ARG A 34 18.91 49.38 23.73
N ALA A 35 18.45 49.28 24.97
CA ALA A 35 17.78 50.21 25.90
C ALA A 35 16.22 50.15 25.85
N LEU A 36 15.64 50.13 27.07
CA LEU A 36 14.25 50.24 27.56
C LEU A 36 13.37 48.97 27.60
N LEU A 37 13.09 48.38 28.78
CA LEU A 37 12.17 48.77 29.89
C LEU A 37 10.67 48.77 29.52
N CYS A 38 9.92 47.81 30.09
CA CYS A 38 8.62 48.11 30.71
C CYS A 38 8.27 47.07 31.80
N VAL A 39 7.84 47.61 32.94
CA VAL A 39 7.69 47.06 34.29
C VAL A 39 6.21 46.72 34.58
N TYR A 40 5.98 45.67 35.40
CA TYR A 40 4.79 45.36 36.25
C TYR A 40 3.50 44.86 35.54
N LEU A 41 2.67 43.95 36.10
CA LEU A 41 2.29 43.70 37.50
C LEU A 41 1.91 42.24 37.77
N ALA A 42 2.31 41.74 38.94
CA ALA A 42 1.83 40.51 39.55
C ALA A 42 0.64 40.80 40.49
N SER A 43 -0.33 39.89 40.58
CA SER A 43 -1.30 39.84 41.67
C SER A 43 -1.45 38.41 42.18
N LEU A 44 -0.90 38.16 43.36
CA LEU A 44 -1.12 36.99 44.20
C LEU A 44 -2.56 36.99 44.75
N LEU A 45 -3.20 35.82 44.74
CA LEU A 45 -4.32 35.51 45.63
C LEU A 45 -3.84 34.46 46.64
N VAL A 46 -3.62 34.94 47.87
CA VAL A 46 -3.40 34.13 49.07
C VAL A 46 -4.77 33.74 49.61
N LEU A 47 -5.09 32.45 49.65
CA LEU A 47 -6.21 31.95 50.44
C LEU A 47 -5.65 31.26 51.68
N GLN A 48 -5.90 31.86 52.85
CA GLN A 48 -5.54 31.30 54.14
C GLN A 48 -6.47 30.15 54.52
N ALA A 49 -5.87 29.09 55.06
CA ALA A 49 -6.56 27.97 55.70
C ALA A 49 -6.89 28.30 57.16
N MET A 50 -8.07 27.89 57.62
CA MET A 50 -8.44 27.83 59.03
C MET A 50 -8.75 26.37 59.42
N PRO A 51 -8.46 25.94 60.66
CA PRO A 51 -8.44 24.54 61.05
C PRO A 51 -9.81 24.06 61.56
N THR A 52 -10.16 22.80 61.28
CA THR A 52 -11.26 22.10 61.96
C THR A 52 -10.73 20.82 62.59
N GLN A 53 -10.76 20.77 63.93
CA GLN A 53 -10.55 19.55 64.72
C GLN A 53 -11.78 18.64 64.63
N GLY A 54 -11.54 17.33 64.48
CA GLY A 54 -12.51 16.25 64.63
C GLY A 54 -11.84 14.89 64.40
N SER A 55 -11.56 14.17 65.48
CA SER A 55 -11.01 12.79 65.50
C SER A 55 -12.13 11.73 65.32
N PRO A 56 -11.83 10.41 65.37
CA PRO A 56 -11.46 9.60 64.21
C PRO A 56 -12.46 8.44 63.98
N ALA A 57 -12.72 8.08 62.72
CA ALA A 57 -13.39 6.82 62.40
C ALA A 57 -12.65 6.12 61.27
N GLY A 58 -11.93 5.06 61.62
CA GLY A 58 -11.19 4.22 60.70
C GLY A 58 -12.09 3.55 59.67
N ARG A 59 -11.80 3.80 58.40
CA ARG A 59 -12.07 2.86 57.30
C ARG A 59 -10.77 2.73 56.51
N PRO A 60 -10.27 1.51 56.25
CA PRO A 60 -9.07 1.37 55.44
C PRO A 60 -9.40 1.84 54.02
N LYS A 61 -8.89 3.02 53.65
CA LYS A 61 -8.79 3.42 52.25
C LYS A 61 -7.73 2.53 51.63
N VAL A 62 -8.19 1.45 50.99
CA VAL A 62 -7.39 0.73 50.00
C VAL A 62 -7.10 1.74 48.90
N SER A 63 -5.92 2.37 48.96
CA SER A 63 -5.35 3.08 47.84
C SER A 63 -5.11 2.03 46.77
N LYS A 64 -6.04 1.88 45.81
CA LYS A 64 -5.70 1.29 44.52
C LYS A 64 -4.64 2.20 43.93
N LYS A 65 -3.35 1.90 44.18
CA LYS A 65 -2.24 2.36 43.35
C LYS A 65 -2.69 2.02 41.94
N ARG A 66 -2.95 3.06 41.13
CA ARG A 66 -3.12 2.90 39.69
C ARG A 66 -1.81 2.26 39.25
N GLN A 67 -1.85 0.96 39.01
CA GLN A 67 -0.70 0.20 38.57
C GLN A 67 -0.39 0.76 37.18
N THR A 68 0.54 1.71 37.12
CA THR A 68 1.02 2.24 35.85
C THR A 68 1.68 1.08 35.17
N VAL A 69 1.04 0.58 34.11
CA VAL A 69 1.60 -0.49 33.28
C VAL A 69 2.95 0.00 32.81
N ASP A 70 4.01 -0.70 33.20
CA ASP A 70 5.34 -0.41 32.69
C ASP A 70 5.36 -0.80 31.21
N THR A 71 5.63 0.18 30.36
CA THR A 71 5.67 0.00 28.92
C THR A 71 7.10 -0.09 28.40
N ALA A 72 8.09 0.08 29.28
CA ALA A 72 9.49 0.01 28.91
C ALA A 72 9.92 -1.44 28.61
N VAL A 73 10.69 -1.60 27.53
CA VAL A 73 11.42 -2.83 27.22
C VAL A 73 12.90 -2.47 27.21
N ASP A 74 13.69 -3.17 28.02
CA ASP A 74 15.13 -2.91 28.23
C ASP A 74 15.45 -1.44 28.56
N GLY A 75 14.56 -0.79 29.31
CA GLY A 75 14.68 0.62 29.71
C GLY A 75 14.28 1.62 28.62
N VAL A 76 13.90 1.18 27.42
CA VAL A 76 13.43 2.03 26.33
C VAL A 76 11.91 2.04 26.28
N THR A 77 11.31 3.21 26.07
CA THR A 77 9.86 3.38 25.98
C THR A 77 9.46 4.15 24.72
N ILE A 78 8.40 3.71 24.03
CA ILE A 78 7.76 4.49 22.96
C ILE A 78 6.79 5.50 23.58
N ARG A 79 7.22 6.75 23.72
CA ARG A 79 6.43 7.83 24.31
C ARG A 79 5.25 8.25 23.41
N SER A 80 5.44 8.25 22.10
CA SER A 80 4.37 8.50 21.14
C SER A 80 4.65 7.87 19.79
N LEU A 81 3.61 7.38 19.13
CA LEU A 81 3.64 6.97 17.73
C LEU A 81 2.40 7.52 17.06
N LYS A 82 2.58 8.45 16.13
CA LYS A 82 1.50 9.15 15.45
C LYS A 82 1.60 8.96 13.95
N VAL A 83 0.48 8.69 13.30
CA VAL A 83 0.34 8.70 11.84
C VAL A 83 -0.69 9.76 11.49
N ASN A 84 -0.27 10.84 10.85
CA ASN A 84 -1.17 11.83 10.28
C ASN A 84 -1.23 11.63 8.76
N CYS A 85 -2.42 11.51 8.20
CA CYS A 85 -2.65 11.40 6.77
C CYS A 85 -3.58 12.52 6.33
N LYS A 86 -3.09 13.40 5.46
CA LYS A 86 -3.90 14.45 4.83
C LYS A 86 -4.17 14.06 3.39
N VAL A 87 -5.43 13.91 3.05
CA VAL A 87 -5.88 13.60 1.69
C VAL A 87 -6.52 14.84 1.10
N THR A 88 -6.02 15.32 -0.02
CA THR A 88 -6.61 16.43 -0.77
C THR A 88 -6.76 16.01 -2.22
N SER A 89 -8.00 15.89 -2.70
CA SER A 89 -8.29 15.50 -4.08
C SER A 89 -7.51 14.24 -4.50
N ARG A 90 -7.64 13.16 -3.71
CA ARG A 90 -6.94 11.86 -3.86
C ARG A 90 -5.42 11.88 -3.66
N PHE A 91 -4.78 13.04 -3.49
CA PHE A 91 -3.37 13.11 -3.10
C PHE A 91 -3.25 12.89 -1.59
N ALA A 92 -2.62 11.79 -1.17
CA ALA A 92 -2.44 11.42 0.22
C ALA A 92 -1.02 11.75 0.69
N HIS A 93 -0.93 12.58 1.71
CA HIS A 93 0.30 13.01 2.37
C HIS A 93 0.35 12.39 3.77
N TYR A 94 1.34 11.53 4.01
CA TYR A 94 1.50 10.80 5.26
C TYR A 94 2.68 11.33 6.05
N VAL A 95 2.51 11.53 7.34
CA VAL A 95 3.57 11.87 8.30
C VAL A 95 3.49 10.90 9.46
N ILE A 96 4.51 10.02 9.58
CA ILE A 96 4.67 9.15 10.73
C ILE A 96 5.70 9.76 11.67
N THR A 97 5.31 10.00 12.92
CA THR A 97 6.20 10.51 13.96
C THR A 97 6.28 9.53 15.13
N SER A 98 7.48 9.05 15.46
CA SER A 98 7.74 8.19 16.60
C SER A 98 8.71 8.87 17.55
N GLN A 99 8.37 8.96 18.84
CA GLN A 99 9.26 9.45 19.89
C GLN A 99 9.56 8.33 20.86
N VAL A 100 10.84 8.01 21.00
CA VAL A 100 11.35 7.00 21.91
C VAL A 100 12.23 7.64 22.98
N VAL A 101 12.19 7.10 24.18
CA VAL A 101 12.93 7.60 25.35
C VAL A 101 13.74 6.45 25.93
N ASN A 102 15.04 6.65 26.10
CA ASN A 102 15.89 5.74 26.86
C ASN A 102 15.90 6.17 28.32
N ASN A 103 15.27 5.39 29.18
CA ASN A 103 15.24 5.61 30.62
C ASN A 103 16.39 4.88 31.34
N ALA A 104 17.23 4.11 30.64
CA ALA A 104 18.39 3.46 31.24
C ALA A 104 19.54 4.44 31.45
N ASP A 105 20.48 4.04 32.31
CA ASP A 105 21.74 4.74 32.57
C ASP A 105 22.86 4.35 31.60
N GLU A 106 22.56 3.49 30.62
CA GLU A 106 23.44 3.09 29.53
C GLU A 106 22.84 3.44 28.16
N ALA A 107 23.68 3.55 27.13
CA ALA A 107 23.23 3.76 25.76
C ALA A 107 22.46 2.54 25.25
N LYS A 108 21.40 2.78 24.47
CA LYS A 108 20.52 1.72 23.93
C LYS A 108 20.34 1.88 22.44
N GLU A 109 20.33 0.76 21.74
CA GLU A 109 19.92 0.71 20.34
C GLU A 109 18.39 0.76 20.25
N VAL A 110 17.87 1.61 19.38
CA VAL A 110 16.44 1.74 19.08
C VAL A 110 16.20 1.61 17.59
N ALA A 111 15.05 1.05 17.22
CA ALA A 111 14.66 0.87 15.84
C ALA A 111 13.39 1.69 15.52
N PHE A 112 13.41 2.39 14.39
CA PHE A 112 12.22 2.93 13.76
C PHE A 112 11.87 2.04 12.56
N GLU A 113 10.81 1.27 12.73
CA GLU A 113 10.34 0.28 11.77
C GLU A 113 8.89 0.55 11.38
N VAL A 114 8.65 0.86 10.11
CA VAL A 114 7.32 1.11 9.56
C VAL A 114 7.19 0.47 8.18
N GLU A 115 5.99 0.04 7.82
CA GLU A 115 5.70 -0.42 6.46
C GLU A 115 4.91 0.66 5.71
N ILE A 116 5.34 0.96 4.48
CA ILE A 116 4.74 1.96 3.60
C ILE A 116 4.31 1.33 2.26
N PRO A 117 3.29 1.88 1.57
CA PRO A 117 2.87 1.38 0.27
C PRO A 117 3.96 1.50 -0.80
N LYS A 118 4.13 0.48 -1.65
CA LYS A 118 5.02 0.51 -2.84
C LYS A 118 4.66 1.60 -3.85
N THR A 119 3.42 2.11 -3.78
CA THR A 119 2.90 3.19 -4.62
C THR A 119 3.32 4.57 -4.14
N ALA A 120 3.83 4.68 -2.91
CA ALA A 120 4.23 5.94 -2.32
C ALA A 120 5.71 6.26 -2.58
N PHE A 121 6.01 7.55 -2.60
CA PHE A 121 7.36 8.08 -2.62
C PHE A 121 7.69 8.73 -1.28
N ILE A 122 8.85 8.39 -0.70
CA ILE A 122 9.37 9.07 0.48
C ILE A 122 9.82 10.47 0.06
N SER A 123 9.29 11.50 0.71
CA SER A 123 9.55 12.91 0.38
C SER A 123 10.38 13.63 1.46
N ASP A 124 10.39 13.13 2.70
CA ASP A 124 11.19 13.71 3.79
C ASP A 124 11.43 12.65 4.87
N PHE A 125 12.60 12.72 5.53
CA PHE A 125 12.85 11.95 6.74
C PHE A 125 13.75 12.75 7.68
N ALA A 126 13.42 12.77 8.96
CA ALA A 126 14.19 13.47 9.97
C ALA A 126 14.33 12.62 11.24
N ILE A 127 15.51 12.68 11.85
CA ILE A 127 15.80 12.17 13.19
C ILE A 127 16.20 13.36 14.05
N THR A 128 15.66 13.47 15.26
CA THR A 128 16.13 14.43 16.25
C THR A 128 16.55 13.70 17.51
N SER A 129 17.83 13.73 17.87
CA SER A 129 18.38 13.15 19.11
C SER A 129 19.17 14.22 19.86
N ASP A 130 18.90 14.39 21.15
CA ASP A 130 19.65 15.29 22.04
C ASP A 130 19.81 16.74 21.53
N GLY A 131 18.80 17.23 20.80
CA GLY A 131 18.78 18.59 20.22
C GLY A 131 19.40 18.70 18.83
N ASN A 132 20.08 17.66 18.34
CA ASN A 132 20.61 17.61 16.98
C ASN A 132 19.58 17.01 16.03
N ALA A 133 19.26 17.74 14.96
CA ALA A 133 18.38 17.28 13.90
C ALA A 133 19.20 16.80 12.70
N PHE A 134 18.94 15.57 12.28
CA PHE A 134 19.49 14.95 11.07
C PHE A 134 18.36 14.83 10.06
N ILE A 135 18.52 15.46 8.92
CA ILE A 135 17.56 15.38 7.81
C ILE A 135 18.17 14.44 6.78
N GLY A 136 17.39 13.47 6.32
CA GLY A 136 17.81 12.52 5.29
C GLY A 136 17.94 13.23 3.94
N ASP A 137 19.13 13.17 3.35
CA ASP A 137 19.32 13.69 2.00
C ASP A 137 18.76 12.69 0.98
N ILE A 138 17.77 13.11 0.21
CA ILE A 138 17.29 12.33 -0.94
C ILE A 138 18.34 12.45 -2.06
N LYS A 139 19.00 11.33 -2.37
CA LYS A 139 20.01 11.24 -3.44
C LYS A 139 19.64 10.15 -4.44
N ASP A 140 20.20 10.25 -5.64
CA ASP A 140 20.14 9.19 -6.63
C ASP A 140 20.60 7.84 -6.05
N LYS A 141 19.93 6.74 -6.43
CA LYS A 141 20.10 5.41 -5.85
C LYS A 141 21.55 4.92 -5.88
N VAL A 142 22.25 5.10 -6.99
CA VAL A 142 23.64 4.62 -7.15
C VAL A 142 24.58 5.39 -6.23
N SER A 143 24.38 6.71 -6.15
CA SER A 143 25.14 7.60 -5.28
C SER A 143 24.86 7.31 -3.80
N ALA A 144 23.59 7.06 -3.45
CA ALA A 144 23.18 6.69 -2.10
C ALA A 144 23.73 5.31 -1.69
N TRP A 145 23.74 4.32 -2.58
CA TRP A 145 24.31 3.00 -2.27
C TRP A 145 25.82 3.02 -2.01
N LYS A 146 26.57 3.84 -2.75
CA LYS A 146 28.01 4.02 -2.52
C LYS A 146 28.30 4.64 -1.15
N GLN A 147 27.50 5.63 -0.74
CA GLN A 147 27.63 6.29 0.55
C GLN A 147 27.15 5.38 1.69
N TYR A 148 26.04 4.64 1.51
CA TYR A 148 25.55 3.64 2.48
C TYR A 148 26.59 2.57 2.77
N ARG A 149 27.23 1.99 1.73
CA ARG A 149 28.26 0.97 1.92
C ARG A 149 29.46 1.49 2.70
N LYS A 150 29.79 2.78 2.59
CA LYS A 150 30.84 3.40 3.39
C LYS A 150 30.38 3.59 4.84
N ALA A 151 29.18 4.15 5.04
CA ALA A 151 28.57 4.41 6.35
C ALA A 151 28.35 3.12 7.18
N ALA A 152 27.86 2.05 6.55
CA ALA A 152 27.62 0.76 7.21
C ALA A 152 28.92 0.08 7.67
N VAL A 153 30.05 0.35 6.99
CA VAL A 153 31.37 -0.15 7.38
C VAL A 153 31.99 0.72 8.48
N SER A 154 31.67 2.02 8.53
CA SER A 154 32.16 2.96 9.54
C SER A 154 31.30 3.05 10.81
N GLY A 155 30.21 2.30 10.90
CA GLY A 155 29.31 2.31 12.07
C GLY A 155 28.38 3.51 12.14
N GLU A 156 28.18 4.24 11.04
CA GLU A 156 27.25 5.37 10.95
C GLU A 156 25.80 4.89 10.77
N ASN A 157 24.83 5.69 11.21
CA ASN A 157 23.41 5.36 11.12
C ASN A 157 22.95 5.32 9.65
N ALA A 158 22.35 4.21 9.22
CA ALA A 158 21.94 4.04 7.83
C ALA A 158 20.51 3.47 7.73
N GLY A 159 19.66 4.15 6.97
CA GLY A 159 18.27 3.72 6.72
C GLY A 159 18.19 2.74 5.55
N LEU A 160 17.28 1.78 5.66
CA LEU A 160 17.11 0.72 4.67
C LEU A 160 15.63 0.54 4.31
N VAL A 161 15.34 0.51 3.02
CA VAL A 161 14.00 0.17 2.49
C VAL A 161 14.08 -1.16 1.77
N ARG A 162 13.23 -2.11 2.16
CA ARG A 162 13.13 -3.45 1.56
C ARG A 162 11.68 -3.82 1.34
N ALA A 163 11.36 -4.58 0.29
CA ALA A 163 9.99 -5.07 0.11
C ALA A 163 9.57 -5.97 1.29
N SER A 164 8.41 -5.71 1.91
CA SER A 164 7.87 -6.47 3.06
C SER A 164 6.68 -7.35 2.71
N GLY A 165 6.05 -7.11 1.56
CA GLY A 165 4.89 -7.85 1.13
C GLY A 165 4.53 -7.61 -0.34
N ARG A 166 3.28 -7.92 -0.69
CA ARG A 166 2.75 -7.74 -2.05
C ARG A 166 2.72 -6.25 -2.42
N THR A 167 2.14 -5.42 -1.56
CA THR A 167 1.89 -3.99 -1.80
C THR A 167 2.69 -3.05 -0.89
N MET A 168 3.50 -3.57 0.04
CA MET A 168 4.21 -2.79 1.05
C MET A 168 5.74 -2.95 0.97
N GLU A 169 6.45 -1.95 1.47
CA GLU A 169 7.88 -1.91 1.73
C GLU A 169 8.14 -1.62 3.22
N GLN A 170 9.06 -2.36 3.83
CA GLN A 170 9.58 -2.09 5.16
C GLN A 170 10.62 -0.98 5.07
N PHE A 171 10.40 0.10 5.80
CA PHE A 171 11.41 1.08 6.17
C PHE A 171 11.94 0.73 7.56
N THR A 172 13.26 0.60 7.68
CA THR A 172 13.93 0.31 8.96
C THR A 172 15.16 1.20 9.11
N ILE A 173 15.30 1.80 10.28
CA ILE A 173 16.54 2.44 10.71
C ILE A 173 16.83 2.09 12.16
N HIS A 174 18.10 1.81 12.42
CA HIS A 174 18.64 1.58 13.75
C HIS A 174 19.45 2.80 14.18
N LEU A 175 19.32 3.20 15.43
CA LEU A 175 20.01 4.33 16.02
C LEU A 175 20.40 3.98 17.46
N THR A 176 21.65 4.23 17.83
CA THR A 176 22.05 4.19 19.24
C THR A 176 21.75 5.54 19.89
N ILE A 177 20.97 5.54 20.97
CA ILE A 177 20.64 6.73 21.75
C ILE A 177 21.32 6.67 23.12
N GLY A 178 21.82 7.82 23.59
CA GLY A 178 22.56 7.91 24.85
C GLY A 178 21.71 7.56 26.08
N PRO A 179 22.32 7.41 27.26
CA PRO A 179 21.58 7.22 28.50
C PRO A 179 20.69 8.43 28.82
N ARG A 180 19.51 8.19 29.40
CA ARG A 180 18.55 9.26 29.77
C ARG A 180 18.19 10.23 28.64
N SER A 181 18.29 9.77 27.38
CA SER A 181 18.07 10.58 26.18
C SER A 181 16.71 10.30 25.52
N LYS A 182 16.41 11.06 24.47
CA LYS A 182 15.24 10.83 23.61
C LYS A 182 15.61 11.00 22.15
N ALA A 183 14.96 10.22 21.29
CA ALA A 183 15.00 10.41 19.85
C ALA A 183 13.58 10.56 19.29
N THR A 184 13.43 11.42 18.28
CA THR A 184 12.20 11.59 17.52
C THR A 184 12.48 11.30 16.05
N PHE A 185 11.77 10.32 15.49
CA PHE A 185 11.80 9.95 14.08
C PHE A 185 10.58 10.55 13.40
N ARG A 186 10.75 11.12 12.22
CA ARG A 186 9.67 11.64 11.39
C ARG A 186 9.89 11.19 9.95
N LEU A 187 8.97 10.41 9.41
CA LEU A 187 8.96 9.97 8.01
C LEU A 187 7.77 10.59 7.29
N THR A 188 8.02 11.18 6.13
CA THR A 188 6.99 11.71 5.24
C THR A 188 7.02 10.95 3.91
N TYR A 189 5.86 10.50 3.47
CA TYR A 189 5.69 9.88 2.15
C TYR A 189 4.35 10.24 1.54
N GLU A 190 4.27 10.18 0.21
CA GLU A 190 3.14 10.71 -0.55
C GLU A 190 2.75 9.77 -1.68
N GLU A 191 1.45 9.67 -1.96
CA GLU A 191 0.93 8.92 -3.11
C GLU A 191 -0.36 9.54 -3.66
N VAL A 192 -0.67 9.21 -4.92
CA VAL A 192 -2.00 9.47 -5.50
C VAL A 192 -2.83 8.20 -5.37
N LEU A 193 -3.92 8.29 -4.59
CA LEU A 193 -4.79 7.15 -4.32
C LEU A 193 -5.49 6.68 -5.60
N LYS A 194 -5.37 5.38 -5.89
CA LYS A 194 -5.98 4.76 -7.07
C LYS A 194 -7.33 4.13 -6.73
N ARG A 195 -8.39 4.59 -7.41
CA ARG A 195 -9.73 4.01 -7.24
C ARG A 195 -9.79 2.57 -7.77
N LYS A 196 -10.27 1.64 -6.94
CA LYS A 196 -10.57 0.25 -7.32
C LYS A 196 -11.88 -0.15 -6.65
N LEU A 197 -12.68 -1.02 -7.28
CA LEU A 197 -13.92 -1.55 -6.70
C LEU A 197 -14.83 -0.48 -6.07
N LYS A 198 -15.00 0.66 -6.77
CA LYS A 198 -15.80 1.81 -6.32
C LYS A 198 -15.34 2.43 -4.98
N GLN A 199 -14.05 2.43 -4.69
CA GLN A 199 -13.50 3.13 -3.51
C GLN A 199 -12.01 3.45 -3.68
N TYR A 200 -11.55 4.41 -2.88
CA TYR A 200 -10.15 4.61 -2.54
C TYR A 200 -9.87 3.89 -1.23
N GLU A 201 -8.67 3.35 -1.08
CA GLU A 201 -8.25 2.62 0.11
C GLU A 201 -6.92 3.20 0.60
N ILE A 202 -6.86 3.52 1.89
CA ILE A 202 -5.67 3.92 2.63
C ILE A 202 -5.38 2.79 3.61
N VAL A 203 -4.18 2.22 3.55
CA VAL A 203 -3.77 1.13 4.45
C VAL A 203 -2.56 1.57 5.25
N ILE A 204 -2.71 1.63 6.57
CA ILE A 204 -1.65 1.93 7.52
C ILE A 204 -1.32 0.65 8.27
N LYS A 205 -0.08 0.17 8.15
CA LYS A 205 0.41 -0.98 8.92
C LYS A 205 0.73 -0.53 10.34
N VAL A 206 0.10 -1.18 11.32
CA VAL A 206 0.25 -0.86 12.75
C VAL A 206 0.98 -2.00 13.43
N LYS A 207 2.23 -1.77 13.85
CA LYS A 207 3.05 -2.77 14.56
C LYS A 207 4.16 -2.14 15.43
N PRO A 208 3.82 -1.38 16.50
CA PRO A 208 4.82 -0.75 17.36
C PRO A 208 5.72 -1.70 18.16
N LYS A 209 5.42 -3.02 18.21
CA LYS A 209 6.12 -4.06 19.00
C LYS A 209 6.12 -3.86 20.54
N GLN A 210 5.77 -2.67 21.02
CA GLN A 210 5.61 -2.32 22.44
C GLN A 210 4.31 -1.53 22.63
N LEU A 211 3.87 -1.41 23.89
CA LEU A 211 2.79 -0.48 24.24
C LEU A 211 3.27 0.97 24.05
N VAL A 212 2.38 1.84 23.58
CA VAL A 212 2.70 3.23 23.26
C VAL A 212 1.87 4.16 24.13
N HIS A 213 2.51 5.10 24.86
CA HIS A 213 1.78 6.02 25.73
C HIS A 213 0.77 6.90 24.98
N HIS A 214 1.18 7.44 23.84
CA HIS A 214 0.34 8.26 22.98
C HIS A 214 0.36 7.71 21.55
N PHE A 215 -0.52 6.74 21.28
CA PHE A 215 -0.76 6.23 19.94
C PHE A 215 -1.86 7.02 19.25
N GLU A 216 -1.67 7.36 17.98
CA GLU A 216 -2.64 8.13 17.21
C GLU A 216 -2.57 7.81 15.72
N ILE A 217 -3.72 7.57 15.11
CA ILE A 217 -3.91 7.65 13.66
C ILE A 217 -4.98 8.71 13.42
N ASP A 218 -4.64 9.70 12.62
CA ASP A 218 -5.48 10.86 12.30
C ASP A 218 -5.49 11.06 10.78
N VAL A 219 -6.64 10.83 10.15
CA VAL A 219 -6.83 10.92 8.69
C VAL A 219 -7.83 12.03 8.38
N ASP A 220 -7.34 13.10 7.78
CA ASP A 220 -8.11 14.25 7.31
C ASP A 220 -8.30 14.13 5.80
N ILE A 221 -9.55 14.12 5.32
CA ILE A 221 -9.89 13.99 3.91
C ILE A 221 -10.62 15.24 3.45
N PHE A 222 -10.11 15.87 2.39
CA PHE A 222 -10.77 16.97 1.69
C PHE A 222 -10.96 16.63 0.21
N GLU A 223 -12.22 16.58 -0.22
CA GLU A 223 -12.60 16.25 -1.59
C GLU A 223 -13.51 17.33 -2.19
N PRO A 224 -13.09 18.03 -3.27
CA PRO A 224 -13.87 19.11 -3.87
C PRO A 224 -15.30 18.71 -4.26
N GLN A 225 -15.49 17.47 -4.74
CA GLN A 225 -16.78 16.90 -5.15
C GLN A 225 -17.67 16.48 -3.97
N GLY A 226 -17.14 16.48 -2.75
CA GLY A 226 -17.80 15.90 -1.59
C GLY A 226 -17.57 14.40 -1.44
N ILE A 227 -17.65 13.92 -0.21
CA ILE A 227 -17.47 12.51 0.16
C ILE A 227 -18.83 11.82 0.13
N SER A 228 -18.93 10.70 -0.58
CA SER A 228 -20.18 9.91 -0.69
C SER A 228 -20.28 8.82 0.37
N LYS A 229 -19.13 8.28 0.80
CA LYS A 229 -19.02 7.29 1.86
C LYS A 229 -17.64 7.36 2.51
N LEU A 230 -17.58 7.04 3.80
CA LEU A 230 -16.35 6.92 4.57
C LEU A 230 -16.50 5.75 5.56
N ASP A 231 -15.53 4.86 5.57
CA ASP A 231 -15.44 3.74 6.50
C ASP A 231 -14.00 3.56 7.00
N ALA A 232 -13.87 2.95 8.18
CA ALA A 232 -12.59 2.68 8.81
C ALA A 232 -12.68 1.38 9.61
N GLN A 233 -11.69 0.50 9.42
CA GLN A 233 -11.64 -0.85 9.96
C GLN A 233 -10.23 -1.14 10.50
N ALA A 234 -10.14 -1.89 11.59
CA ALA A 234 -8.85 -2.31 12.16
C ALA A 234 -8.83 -3.83 12.32
N SER A 235 -8.03 -4.52 11.51
CA SER A 235 -8.05 -6.00 11.46
C SER A 235 -7.67 -6.69 12.78
N PHE A 236 -7.01 -5.94 13.67
CA PHE A 236 -6.52 -6.41 14.97
C PHE A 236 -7.47 -6.07 16.13
N LEU A 237 -8.54 -5.31 15.90
CA LEU A 237 -9.54 -5.00 16.91
C LEU A 237 -10.75 -5.94 16.81
N PRO A 238 -11.26 -6.45 17.94
CA PRO A 238 -12.62 -6.97 18.04
C PRO A 238 -13.64 -5.92 17.59
N LYS A 239 -14.72 -6.35 16.92
CA LYS A 239 -15.73 -5.44 16.33
C LYS A 239 -16.38 -4.50 17.35
N ASP A 240 -16.58 -4.97 18.57
CA ASP A 240 -17.11 -4.19 19.68
C ASP A 240 -16.18 -3.04 20.07
N LEU A 241 -14.87 -3.30 20.17
CA LEU A 241 -13.87 -2.27 20.45
C LEU A 241 -13.66 -1.32 19.26
N GLU A 242 -13.74 -1.82 18.03
CA GLU A 242 -13.59 -1.00 16.82
C GLU A 242 -14.58 0.18 16.82
N SER A 243 -15.86 -0.09 17.11
CA SER A 243 -16.92 0.92 17.16
C SER A 243 -16.74 1.98 18.26
N GLN A 244 -16.02 1.65 19.34
CA GLN A 244 -15.78 2.55 20.47
C GLN A 244 -14.50 3.39 20.27
N LEU A 245 -13.48 2.81 19.66
CA LEU A 245 -12.15 3.41 19.57
C LEU A 245 -11.93 4.20 18.28
N ILE A 246 -12.57 3.80 17.18
CA ILE A 246 -12.47 4.49 15.90
C ILE A 246 -13.59 5.51 15.78
N LYS A 247 -13.23 6.80 15.83
CA LYS A 247 -14.15 7.90 15.58
C LYS A 247 -14.06 8.27 14.12
N LYS A 248 -15.18 8.21 13.40
CA LYS A 248 -15.25 8.62 11.99
C LYS A 248 -16.45 9.51 11.75
N SER A 249 -16.28 10.52 10.91
CA SER A 249 -17.35 11.44 10.52
C SER A 249 -17.01 12.09 9.19
N PHE A 250 -18.01 12.36 8.36
CA PHE A 250 -17.84 13.16 7.15
C PHE A 250 -19.07 14.04 6.93
N SER A 251 -18.85 15.21 6.32
CA SER A 251 -19.90 16.14 5.93
C SER A 251 -19.42 16.98 4.75
N GLY A 252 -20.20 16.97 3.67
CA GLY A 252 -19.85 17.68 2.44
C GLY A 252 -18.47 17.24 1.93
N LYS A 253 -17.52 18.18 1.92
CA LYS A 253 -16.15 18.00 1.39
C LYS A 253 -15.16 17.42 2.38
N GLN A 254 -15.50 17.37 3.67
CA GLN A 254 -14.59 17.01 4.74
C GLN A 254 -14.93 15.65 5.32
N GLY A 255 -13.92 14.82 5.52
CA GLY A 255 -13.99 13.55 6.23
C GLY A 255 -12.86 13.47 7.23
N HIS A 256 -13.11 12.85 8.37
CA HIS A 256 -12.14 12.71 9.43
C HIS A 256 -12.27 11.33 10.08
N VAL A 257 -11.14 10.65 10.24
CA VAL A 257 -11.02 9.38 10.96
C VAL A 257 -9.94 9.52 12.03
N LEU A 258 -10.31 9.23 13.27
CA LEU A 258 -9.42 9.33 14.42
C LEU A 258 -9.43 8.04 15.23
N PHE A 259 -8.24 7.50 15.48
CA PHE A 259 -8.01 6.36 16.34
C PHE A 259 -6.93 6.70 17.37
N ARG A 260 -7.32 6.79 18.65
CA ARG A 260 -6.45 7.18 19.78
C ARG A 260 -6.65 6.22 20.97
N PRO A 261 -6.21 4.94 20.87
CA PRO A 261 -6.34 3.98 21.95
C PRO A 261 -5.42 4.35 23.12
N THR A 262 -5.97 4.29 24.33
CA THR A 262 -5.17 4.40 25.57
C THR A 262 -4.29 3.17 25.75
N VAL A 263 -3.24 3.26 26.59
CA VAL A 263 -2.36 2.11 26.88
C VAL A 263 -3.15 0.86 27.30
N GLY A 264 -4.17 1.02 28.16
CA GLY A 264 -5.00 -0.12 28.59
C GLY A 264 -5.81 -0.77 27.46
N GLN A 265 -6.22 0.01 26.45
CA GLN A 265 -6.92 -0.49 25.26
C GLN A 265 -5.98 -1.12 24.22
N GLN A 266 -4.67 -0.93 24.37
CA GLN A 266 -3.67 -1.56 23.51
C GLN A 266 -3.26 -2.94 24.03
N GLN A 267 -3.49 -3.26 25.31
CA GLN A 267 -3.04 -4.53 25.89
C GLN A 267 -3.84 -5.71 25.33
N SER A 268 -3.15 -6.79 24.96
CA SER A 268 -3.78 -8.03 24.46
C SER A 268 -4.60 -8.75 25.53
N CYS A 269 -4.31 -8.51 26.81
CA CYS A 269 -5.10 -8.97 27.94
C CYS A 269 -4.98 -7.96 29.10
N PRO A 270 -5.91 -7.95 30.08
CA PRO A 270 -5.96 -6.94 31.14
C PRO A 270 -4.67 -6.76 31.97
N THR A 271 -3.80 -7.78 32.01
CA THR A 271 -2.55 -7.78 32.78
C THR A 271 -1.30 -8.04 31.92
N CYS A 272 -1.45 -8.16 30.60
CA CYS A 272 -0.35 -8.47 29.68
C CYS A 272 0.46 -7.21 29.34
N SER A 273 1.77 -7.38 29.15
CA SER A 273 2.66 -6.34 28.60
C SER A 273 2.64 -6.28 27.07
N THR A 274 2.06 -7.29 26.42
CA THR A 274 1.97 -7.36 24.95
C THR A 274 0.87 -6.47 24.40
N SER A 275 1.14 -5.87 23.24
CA SER A 275 0.21 -5.01 22.51
C SER A 275 -0.56 -5.79 21.46
N MET A 276 -1.87 -5.57 21.38
CA MET A 276 -2.74 -6.08 20.31
C MET A 276 -2.65 -5.27 19.02
N LEU A 277 -1.96 -4.12 19.05
CA LEU A 277 -1.74 -3.27 17.87
C LEU A 277 -0.79 -3.97 16.88
N ASN A 278 -1.31 -4.91 16.11
CA ASN A 278 -0.55 -5.71 15.16
C ASN A 278 -1.42 -6.12 13.97
N GLY A 279 -1.46 -5.27 12.94
CA GLY A 279 -2.22 -5.54 11.71
C GLY A 279 -2.48 -4.28 10.90
N ASP A 280 -3.61 -4.26 10.19
CA ASP A 280 -3.93 -3.23 9.21
C ASP A 280 -5.01 -2.31 9.74
N PHE A 281 -4.73 -1.01 9.74
CA PHE A 281 -5.73 0.03 9.89
C PHE A 281 -6.09 0.55 8.50
N LYS A 282 -7.33 0.28 8.07
CA LYS A 282 -7.81 0.58 6.72
C LYS A 282 -8.86 1.68 6.77
N VAL A 283 -8.66 2.73 5.98
CA VAL A 283 -9.67 3.76 5.73
C VAL A 283 -10.10 3.66 4.28
N THR A 284 -11.40 3.56 4.04
CA THR A 284 -11.96 3.53 2.68
C THR A 284 -12.97 4.64 2.49
N TYR A 285 -12.95 5.27 1.33
CA TYR A 285 -13.92 6.31 0.99
C TYR A 285 -14.17 6.35 -0.52
N ASP A 286 -15.21 7.05 -0.94
CA ASP A 286 -15.38 7.49 -2.32
C ASP A 286 -15.98 8.89 -2.33
N VAL A 287 -15.94 9.54 -3.49
CA VAL A 287 -16.50 10.88 -3.70
C VAL A 287 -17.89 10.82 -4.33
N ASN A 288 -18.64 11.91 -4.25
CA ASN A 288 -19.84 12.07 -5.08
C ASN A 288 -19.44 12.17 -6.55
N ARG A 289 -20.29 11.63 -7.45
CA ARG A 289 -20.00 11.53 -8.89
C ARG A 289 -21.19 11.98 -9.75
N ASP A 290 -22.11 12.74 -9.16
CA ASP A 290 -23.26 13.29 -9.87
C ASP A 290 -22.81 14.35 -10.89
N GLN A 291 -21.74 15.07 -10.56
CA GLN A 291 -21.05 15.95 -11.51
C GLN A 291 -20.07 15.11 -12.35
N LEU A 292 -20.25 15.16 -13.67
CA LEU A 292 -19.39 14.43 -14.62
C LEU A 292 -17.98 15.03 -14.72
N CYS A 293 -17.86 16.35 -14.58
CA CYS A 293 -16.61 17.08 -14.72
C CYS A 293 -15.98 17.34 -13.35
N ASP A 294 -14.89 16.62 -13.04
CA ASP A 294 -14.05 16.86 -11.86
C ASP A 294 -12.68 17.36 -12.31
N LEU A 295 -12.64 18.61 -12.76
CA LEU A 295 -11.43 19.32 -13.16
C LEU A 295 -11.03 20.31 -12.06
N LEU A 296 -9.93 20.01 -11.37
CA LEU A 296 -9.33 20.86 -10.37
C LEU A 296 -8.17 21.63 -11.00
N VAL A 297 -8.16 22.97 -10.86
CA VAL A 297 -7.05 23.83 -11.30
C VAL A 297 -6.54 24.63 -10.12
N ALA A 298 -5.23 24.60 -9.90
CA ALA A 298 -4.57 25.36 -8.83
C ALA A 298 -3.12 25.69 -9.23
N ASN A 299 -2.72 26.96 -9.07
CA ASN A 299 -1.33 27.42 -9.25
C ASN A 299 -0.65 26.94 -10.54
N ASN A 300 -1.32 27.05 -11.70
CA ASN A 300 -0.87 26.59 -13.02
C ASN A 300 -0.77 25.05 -13.20
N TYR A 301 -1.23 24.28 -12.24
CA TYR A 301 -1.39 22.82 -12.34
C TYR A 301 -2.88 22.47 -12.42
N PHE A 302 -3.17 21.30 -12.97
CA PHE A 302 -4.53 20.76 -12.96
C PHE A 302 -4.54 19.25 -12.72
N ALA A 303 -5.66 18.76 -12.18
CA ALA A 303 -5.98 17.35 -12.07
C ALA A 303 -7.40 17.14 -12.62
N HIS A 304 -7.55 16.20 -13.55
CA HIS A 304 -8.85 15.86 -14.13
C HIS A 304 -9.21 14.40 -13.78
N PHE A 305 -10.29 14.21 -13.03
CA PHE A 305 -10.79 12.89 -12.66
C PHE A 305 -12.02 12.54 -13.51
N PHE A 306 -11.88 11.52 -14.38
CA PHE A 306 -12.97 11.08 -15.24
C PHE A 306 -13.44 9.67 -14.85
N ALA A 307 -14.63 9.59 -14.25
CA ALA A 307 -15.26 8.33 -13.87
C ALA A 307 -16.80 8.48 -13.82
N PRO A 308 -17.45 8.62 -14.99
CA PRO A 308 -18.90 8.74 -15.09
C PRO A 308 -19.62 7.55 -14.44
N GLN A 309 -20.76 7.81 -13.81
CA GLN A 309 -21.65 6.80 -13.23
C GLN A 309 -22.90 6.59 -14.10
N ASN A 310 -23.66 5.54 -13.80
CA ASN A 310 -24.93 5.22 -14.48
C ASN A 310 -24.81 4.97 -15.99
N LEU A 311 -23.60 4.64 -16.47
CA LEU A 311 -23.41 4.16 -17.83
C LEU A 311 -23.97 2.74 -17.99
N THR A 312 -24.67 2.49 -19.09
CA THR A 312 -25.03 1.13 -19.48
C THR A 312 -23.76 0.33 -19.70
N ASN A 313 -23.71 -0.85 -19.10
CA ASN A 313 -22.54 -1.70 -19.24
C ASN A 313 -22.42 -2.20 -20.68
N LEU A 314 -21.28 -1.92 -21.31
CA LEU A 314 -20.97 -2.45 -22.64
C LEU A 314 -20.86 -3.97 -22.60
N LYS A 315 -21.51 -4.62 -23.57
CA LYS A 315 -21.29 -6.03 -23.92
C LYS A 315 -19.83 -6.24 -24.31
N LYS A 316 -19.30 -7.44 -24.02
CA LYS A 316 -17.87 -7.72 -24.18
C LYS A 316 -17.62 -8.92 -25.07
N ASN A 317 -16.50 -8.90 -25.78
CA ASN A 317 -15.90 -10.07 -26.40
C ASN A 317 -14.65 -10.41 -25.60
N VAL A 318 -14.64 -11.50 -24.83
CA VAL A 318 -13.50 -11.84 -23.96
C VAL A 318 -12.88 -13.16 -24.38
N VAL A 319 -11.56 -13.20 -24.52
CA VAL A 319 -10.84 -14.47 -24.72
C VAL A 319 -9.85 -14.64 -23.58
N PHE A 320 -9.89 -15.83 -22.96
CA PHE A 320 -8.94 -16.22 -21.93
C PHE A 320 -7.89 -17.15 -22.54
N VAL A 321 -6.62 -16.79 -22.41
CA VAL A 321 -5.47 -17.56 -22.91
C VAL A 321 -4.73 -18.11 -21.70
N ILE A 322 -4.82 -19.41 -21.45
CA ILE A 322 -4.44 -20.04 -20.18
C ILE A 322 -3.31 -21.03 -20.41
N ASP A 323 -2.23 -20.81 -19.67
CA ASP A 323 -1.09 -21.72 -19.61
C ASP A 323 -1.50 -23.03 -18.93
N ILE A 324 -1.19 -24.14 -19.61
CA ILE A 324 -1.39 -25.50 -19.11
C ILE A 324 -0.07 -26.29 -19.15
N SER A 325 1.07 -25.62 -19.16
CA SER A 325 2.38 -26.27 -19.05
C SER A 325 2.55 -27.04 -17.74
N THR A 326 3.46 -28.00 -17.71
CA THR A 326 3.69 -28.86 -16.54
C THR A 326 4.01 -28.07 -15.26
N SER A 327 4.58 -26.85 -15.36
CA SER A 327 4.84 -26.01 -14.18
C SER A 327 3.58 -25.61 -13.42
N MET A 328 2.42 -25.58 -14.08
CA MET A 328 1.13 -25.26 -13.47
C MET A 328 0.60 -26.37 -12.54
N GLU A 329 1.26 -27.52 -12.45
CA GLU A 329 0.82 -28.65 -11.63
C GLU A 329 0.50 -28.29 -10.16
N GLY A 330 -0.47 -28.99 -9.60
CA GLY A 330 -0.89 -28.83 -8.22
C GLY A 330 -1.80 -27.61 -8.01
N GLN A 331 -1.40 -26.73 -7.09
CA GLN A 331 -2.28 -25.65 -6.61
C GLN A 331 -2.52 -24.57 -7.66
N LYS A 332 -1.55 -24.27 -8.53
CA LYS A 332 -1.70 -23.25 -9.58
C LYS A 332 -2.80 -23.61 -10.57
N LEU A 333 -2.80 -24.83 -11.10
CA LEU A 333 -3.86 -25.35 -11.97
C LEU A 333 -5.21 -25.36 -11.25
N LYS A 334 -5.25 -25.86 -10.00
CA LYS A 334 -6.49 -25.93 -9.22
C LYS A 334 -7.11 -24.53 -9.04
N GLN A 335 -6.32 -23.56 -8.57
CA GLN A 335 -6.76 -22.19 -8.32
C GLN A 335 -7.14 -21.47 -9.63
N THR A 336 -6.44 -21.75 -10.72
CA THR A 336 -6.77 -21.27 -12.05
C THR A 336 -8.13 -21.78 -12.52
N LYS A 337 -8.38 -23.08 -12.41
CA LYS A 337 -9.69 -23.69 -12.74
C LYS A 337 -10.81 -23.10 -11.87
N GLU A 338 -10.60 -23.00 -10.56
CA GLU A 338 -11.58 -22.40 -9.64
C GLU A 338 -11.91 -20.94 -9.99
N ALA A 339 -10.90 -20.14 -10.34
CA ALA A 339 -11.10 -18.76 -10.75
C ALA A 339 -11.87 -18.68 -12.08
N LEU A 340 -11.48 -19.46 -13.10
CA LEU A 340 -12.18 -19.52 -14.39
C LEU A 340 -13.64 -19.93 -14.21
N LEU A 341 -13.93 -20.95 -13.39
CA LEU A 341 -15.31 -21.37 -13.12
C LEU A 341 -16.15 -20.25 -12.51
N LYS A 342 -15.59 -19.46 -11.59
CA LYS A 342 -16.27 -18.31 -10.99
C LYS A 342 -16.46 -17.17 -11.99
N ILE A 343 -15.44 -16.85 -12.79
CA ILE A 343 -15.53 -15.82 -13.84
C ILE A 343 -16.61 -16.18 -14.86
N LEU A 344 -16.62 -17.43 -15.33
CA LEU A 344 -17.64 -17.92 -16.26
C LEU A 344 -19.04 -17.90 -15.64
N GLY A 345 -19.17 -18.20 -14.35
CA GLY A 345 -20.43 -18.11 -13.62
C GLY A 345 -21.00 -16.69 -13.49
N ASP A 346 -20.13 -15.67 -13.52
CA ASP A 346 -20.48 -14.26 -13.40
C ASP A 346 -20.65 -13.54 -14.76
N MET A 347 -20.43 -14.24 -15.90
CA MET A 347 -20.58 -13.65 -17.23
C MET A 347 -22.04 -13.33 -17.55
N ARG A 348 -22.27 -12.26 -18.32
CA ARG A 348 -23.61 -11.79 -18.63
C ARG A 348 -24.11 -12.39 -19.93
N PRO A 349 -25.43 -12.63 -20.09
CA PRO A 349 -25.98 -13.24 -21.30
C PRO A 349 -25.69 -12.50 -22.62
N GLY A 350 -25.35 -11.21 -22.56
CA GLY A 350 -25.00 -10.40 -23.73
C GLY A 350 -23.52 -10.42 -24.12
N ASP A 351 -22.67 -11.07 -23.33
CA ASP A 351 -21.23 -11.18 -23.60
C ASP A 351 -20.93 -12.39 -24.50
N TYR A 352 -19.81 -12.32 -25.20
CA TYR A 352 -19.26 -13.38 -26.06
C TYR A 352 -17.87 -13.74 -25.59
N PHE A 353 -17.50 -15.02 -25.73
CA PHE A 353 -16.22 -15.49 -25.24
C PHE A 353 -15.69 -16.72 -25.96
N ASP A 354 -14.41 -17.00 -25.75
CA ASP A 354 -13.79 -18.31 -26.01
C ASP A 354 -12.65 -18.55 -25.00
N LEU A 355 -12.17 -19.79 -24.94
CA LEU A 355 -11.04 -20.23 -24.12
C LEU A 355 -9.95 -20.78 -25.04
N VAL A 356 -8.72 -20.36 -24.81
CA VAL A 356 -7.51 -20.88 -25.46
C VAL A 356 -6.60 -21.42 -24.37
N LEU A 357 -6.20 -22.68 -24.51
CA LEU A 357 -5.19 -23.32 -23.67
C LEU A 357 -3.90 -23.42 -24.48
N PHE A 358 -2.77 -23.16 -23.83
CA PHE A 358 -1.47 -23.35 -24.46
C PHE A 358 -0.54 -24.14 -23.55
N GLY A 359 0.05 -25.18 -24.12
CA GLY A 359 1.12 -25.98 -23.55
C GLY A 359 2.18 -26.18 -24.63
N SER A 360 2.58 -27.41 -24.92
CA SER A 360 3.31 -27.73 -26.15
C SER A 360 2.46 -27.40 -27.39
N GLU A 361 1.18 -27.78 -27.35
CA GLU A 361 0.19 -27.50 -28.38
C GLU A 361 -0.76 -26.39 -27.94
N VAL A 362 -1.39 -25.74 -28.92
CA VAL A 362 -2.40 -24.69 -28.70
C VAL A 362 -3.79 -25.26 -29.01
N GLN A 363 -4.70 -25.18 -28.04
CA GLN A 363 -6.06 -25.69 -28.17
C GLN A 363 -7.08 -24.61 -27.83
N SER A 364 -8.01 -24.34 -28.75
CA SER A 364 -9.20 -23.51 -28.48
C SER A 364 -10.41 -24.38 -28.12
N TRP A 365 -11.28 -23.91 -27.22
CA TRP A 365 -12.53 -24.60 -26.89
C TRP A 365 -13.51 -24.61 -28.06
N LYS A 366 -13.82 -23.42 -28.63
CA LYS A 366 -14.65 -23.30 -29.84
C LYS A 366 -13.88 -22.89 -31.07
N GLY A 367 -12.83 -22.07 -30.92
CA GLY A 367 -12.09 -21.48 -32.02
C GLY A 367 -12.76 -20.25 -32.63
N SER A 368 -13.82 -19.76 -31.99
CA SER A 368 -14.61 -18.60 -32.39
C SER A 368 -15.40 -18.08 -31.19
N LEU A 369 -15.74 -16.79 -31.18
CA LEU A 369 -16.57 -16.20 -30.13
C LEU A 369 -17.98 -16.78 -30.12
N VAL A 370 -18.42 -17.29 -28.96
CA VAL A 370 -19.78 -17.79 -28.75
C VAL A 370 -20.50 -16.98 -27.67
N PRO A 371 -21.83 -16.82 -27.74
CA PRO A 371 -22.58 -16.09 -26.73
C PRO A 371 -22.53 -16.80 -25.39
N ALA A 372 -22.56 -16.06 -24.29
CA ALA A 372 -22.64 -16.56 -22.92
C ALA A 372 -24.03 -17.10 -22.56
N SER A 373 -24.57 -17.98 -23.40
CA SER A 373 -25.84 -18.68 -23.16
C SER A 373 -25.71 -19.72 -22.05
N PRO A 374 -26.78 -20.07 -21.32
CA PRO A 374 -26.71 -21.10 -20.28
C PRO A 374 -26.17 -22.46 -20.77
N ALA A 375 -26.37 -22.81 -22.04
CA ALA A 375 -25.81 -24.02 -22.65
C ALA A 375 -24.29 -23.89 -22.85
N ASN A 376 -23.83 -22.78 -23.43
CA ASN A 376 -22.40 -22.52 -23.64
C ASN A 376 -21.64 -22.36 -22.32
N MET A 377 -22.26 -21.75 -21.29
CA MET A 377 -21.67 -21.64 -19.95
C MET A 377 -21.43 -23.00 -19.33
N ARG A 378 -22.43 -23.90 -19.36
CA ARG A 378 -22.27 -25.26 -18.83
C ARG A 378 -21.18 -26.03 -19.58
N ALA A 379 -21.20 -25.98 -20.91
CA ALA A 379 -20.21 -26.65 -21.74
C ALA A 379 -18.77 -26.11 -21.53
N ALA A 380 -18.60 -24.78 -21.38
CA ALA A 380 -17.31 -24.18 -21.07
C ALA A 380 -16.82 -24.54 -19.65
N GLN A 381 -17.71 -24.55 -18.66
CA GLN A 381 -17.37 -24.99 -17.30
C GLN A 381 -16.96 -26.46 -17.26
N GLU A 382 -17.60 -27.33 -18.05
CA GLU A 382 -17.17 -28.73 -18.22
C GLU A 382 -15.80 -28.84 -18.88
N PHE A 383 -15.55 -28.07 -19.93
CA PHE A 383 -14.23 -27.97 -20.57
C PHE A 383 -13.15 -27.54 -19.56
N VAL A 384 -13.42 -26.50 -18.75
CA VAL A 384 -12.50 -26.01 -17.70
C VAL A 384 -12.19 -27.09 -16.65
N ARG A 385 -13.18 -27.89 -16.25
CA ARG A 385 -12.96 -28.96 -15.27
C ARG A 385 -12.06 -30.06 -15.84
N ARG A 386 -12.20 -30.38 -17.13
CA ARG A 386 -11.61 -31.55 -17.77
C ARG A 386 -10.24 -31.34 -18.40
N PHE A 387 -9.83 -30.11 -18.76
CA PHE A 387 -8.51 -29.95 -19.38
C PHE A 387 -7.40 -30.36 -18.42
N ASP A 388 -6.37 -31.01 -18.94
CA ASP A 388 -5.19 -31.42 -18.19
C ASP A 388 -3.97 -30.62 -18.65
N LEU A 389 -2.85 -30.82 -17.94
CA LEU A 389 -1.57 -30.20 -18.31
C LEU A 389 -1.06 -30.79 -19.63
N ALA A 390 -0.33 -29.99 -20.40
CA ALA A 390 0.19 -30.37 -21.70
C ALA A 390 1.61 -29.83 -21.93
N GLY A 391 2.62 -30.51 -21.38
CA GLY A 391 4.01 -30.34 -21.80
C GLY A 391 4.60 -28.94 -21.56
N ALA A 392 5.18 -28.37 -22.61
CA ALA A 392 5.95 -27.12 -22.61
C ALA A 392 5.06 -25.86 -22.66
N THR A 393 5.61 -24.70 -23.04
CA THR A 393 4.93 -23.40 -22.96
C THR A 393 5.00 -22.65 -24.30
N ASN A 394 4.02 -22.84 -25.18
CA ASN A 394 3.88 -22.17 -26.47
C ASN A 394 3.08 -20.85 -26.34
N LEU A 395 3.65 -19.90 -25.59
CA LEU A 395 3.01 -18.63 -25.26
C LEU A 395 2.70 -17.79 -26.52
N ASN A 396 3.61 -17.76 -27.50
CA ASN A 396 3.39 -17.03 -28.75
C ASN A 396 2.17 -17.58 -29.51
N GLY A 397 2.09 -18.90 -29.67
CA GLY A 397 0.97 -19.56 -30.35
C GLY A 397 -0.35 -19.31 -29.64
N GLY A 398 -0.38 -19.46 -28.30
CA GLY A 398 -1.57 -19.21 -27.49
C GLY A 398 -2.10 -17.78 -27.63
N LEU A 399 -1.21 -16.78 -27.52
CA LEU A 399 -1.57 -15.38 -27.69
C LEU A 399 -2.08 -15.10 -29.11
N LEU A 400 -1.36 -15.52 -30.15
CA LEU A 400 -1.78 -15.29 -31.54
C LEU A 400 -3.13 -15.94 -31.84
N ARG A 401 -3.41 -17.12 -31.29
CA ARG A 401 -4.71 -17.78 -31.42
C ARG A 401 -5.83 -16.99 -30.74
N GLY A 402 -5.62 -16.50 -29.52
CA GLY A 402 -6.60 -15.65 -28.84
C GLY A 402 -6.87 -14.33 -29.56
N ILE A 403 -5.82 -13.73 -30.12
CA ILE A 403 -5.89 -12.50 -30.92
C ILE A 403 -6.65 -12.74 -32.24
N GLU A 404 -6.39 -13.87 -32.91
CA GLU A 404 -7.10 -14.28 -34.12
C GLU A 404 -8.62 -14.38 -33.86
N ILE A 405 -9.02 -15.07 -32.78
CA ILE A 405 -10.42 -15.22 -32.39
C ILE A 405 -11.08 -13.86 -32.13
N LEU A 406 -10.42 -12.95 -31.40
CA LEU A 406 -10.96 -11.60 -31.18
C LEU A 406 -11.00 -10.75 -32.45
N ASN A 407 -10.05 -10.93 -33.37
CA ASN A 407 -10.03 -10.22 -34.65
C ASN A 407 -11.20 -10.63 -35.57
N GLN A 408 -11.78 -11.82 -35.41
CA GLN A 408 -13.00 -12.22 -36.11
C GLN A 408 -14.17 -11.27 -35.81
N ALA A 409 -14.30 -10.77 -34.56
CA ALA A 409 -15.32 -9.76 -34.19
C ALA A 409 -15.14 -8.41 -34.89
N HIS A 410 -13.91 -8.09 -35.31
CA HIS A 410 -13.58 -6.85 -36.03
C HIS A 410 -13.53 -7.04 -37.55
N GLY A 411 -13.95 -8.21 -38.04
CA GLY A 411 -13.94 -8.56 -39.45
C GLY A 411 -15.17 -9.38 -39.84
N SER A 412 -15.10 -10.70 -39.64
CA SER A 412 -16.12 -11.66 -40.10
C SER A 412 -17.41 -11.68 -39.28
N LEU A 413 -17.46 -11.06 -38.10
CA LEU A 413 -18.65 -10.96 -37.22
C LEU A 413 -18.96 -9.49 -36.86
N PRO A 414 -19.41 -8.65 -37.82
CA PRO A 414 -19.58 -7.21 -37.62
C PRO A 414 -20.56 -6.84 -36.52
N GLU A 415 -21.54 -7.70 -36.21
CA GLU A 415 -22.50 -7.52 -35.12
C GLU A 415 -21.83 -7.44 -33.75
N LEU A 416 -20.61 -7.98 -33.61
CA LEU A 416 -19.82 -7.97 -32.39
C LEU A 416 -18.82 -6.80 -32.34
N SER A 417 -18.70 -5.99 -33.40
CA SER A 417 -17.71 -4.91 -33.50
C SER A 417 -17.93 -3.77 -32.50
N ASN A 418 -19.18 -3.56 -32.06
CA ASN A 418 -19.55 -2.56 -31.05
C ASN A 418 -19.34 -3.04 -29.61
N HIS A 419 -18.92 -4.29 -29.40
CA HIS A 419 -18.59 -4.81 -28.08
C HIS A 419 -17.18 -4.39 -27.67
N ALA A 420 -16.95 -4.23 -26.37
CA ALA A 420 -15.61 -4.03 -25.84
C ALA A 420 -14.84 -5.36 -25.86
N SER A 421 -13.91 -5.53 -26.81
CA SER A 421 -13.02 -6.68 -26.85
C SER A 421 -11.95 -6.61 -25.75
N VAL A 422 -11.64 -7.74 -25.11
CA VAL A 422 -10.63 -7.86 -24.05
C VAL A 422 -9.91 -9.21 -24.17
N LEU A 423 -8.58 -9.19 -24.16
CA LEU A 423 -7.75 -10.40 -24.11
C LEU A 423 -7.12 -10.52 -22.72
N ILE A 424 -7.28 -11.67 -22.07
CA ILE A 424 -6.68 -11.95 -20.75
C ILE A 424 -5.80 -13.19 -20.89
N MET A 425 -4.52 -13.06 -20.57
CA MET A 425 -3.58 -14.18 -20.57
C MET A 425 -3.12 -14.50 -19.15
N LEU A 426 -2.95 -15.77 -18.82
CA LEU A 426 -2.39 -16.25 -17.56
C LEU A 426 -1.26 -17.24 -17.83
N THR A 427 -0.09 -17.00 -17.24
CA THR A 427 1.09 -17.90 -17.31
C THR A 427 1.86 -17.89 -16.00
N ASP A 428 2.54 -19.00 -15.68
CA ASP A 428 3.44 -19.11 -14.53
C ASP A 428 4.92 -19.23 -14.91
N GLY A 429 5.23 -19.18 -16.21
CA GLY A 429 6.55 -19.48 -16.75
C GLY A 429 6.94 -18.66 -17.99
N GLU A 430 8.11 -18.99 -18.52
CA GLU A 430 8.66 -18.39 -19.74
C GLU A 430 8.28 -19.21 -20.99
N PRO A 431 8.27 -18.62 -22.19
CA PRO A 431 8.05 -19.37 -23.41
C PRO A 431 9.17 -20.40 -23.64
N THR A 432 8.79 -21.67 -23.81
CA THR A 432 9.72 -22.79 -24.00
C THR A 432 9.46 -23.59 -25.28
N GLU A 433 8.36 -23.31 -25.99
CA GLU A 433 7.94 -23.99 -27.22
C GLU A 433 7.57 -22.99 -28.31
N GLY A 434 7.83 -23.33 -29.57
CA GLY A 434 7.60 -22.44 -30.70
C GLY A 434 8.53 -21.23 -30.71
N VAL A 435 7.97 -20.02 -30.74
CA VAL A 435 8.75 -18.77 -30.71
C VAL A 435 9.03 -18.38 -29.26
N THR A 436 10.29 -18.39 -28.85
CA THR A 436 10.73 -18.10 -27.48
C THR A 436 11.46 -16.76 -27.32
N ASP A 437 11.89 -16.12 -28.42
CA ASP A 437 12.53 -14.81 -28.36
C ASP A 437 11.54 -13.71 -27.94
N HIS A 438 11.77 -13.11 -26.76
CA HIS A 438 10.88 -12.10 -26.18
C HIS A 438 10.61 -10.93 -27.12
N SER A 439 11.65 -10.43 -27.82
CA SER A 439 11.51 -9.29 -28.73
C SER A 439 10.59 -9.61 -29.91
N GLN A 440 10.70 -10.81 -30.45
CA GLN A 440 9.86 -11.29 -31.54
C GLN A 440 8.42 -11.52 -31.08
N ILE A 441 8.20 -12.07 -29.87
CA ILE A 441 6.84 -12.25 -29.31
C ILE A 441 6.16 -10.89 -29.14
N LEU A 442 6.84 -9.91 -28.53
CA LEU A 442 6.32 -8.54 -28.38
C LEU A 442 5.90 -7.96 -29.75
N LYS A 443 6.75 -8.12 -30.77
CA LYS A 443 6.48 -7.68 -32.14
C LYS A 443 5.28 -8.42 -32.77
N ASN A 444 5.18 -9.73 -32.58
CA ASN A 444 4.09 -10.54 -33.13
C ASN A 444 2.74 -10.10 -32.53
N VAL A 445 2.68 -10.00 -31.20
CA VAL A 445 1.47 -9.65 -30.45
C VAL A 445 0.98 -8.26 -30.84
N ARG A 446 1.85 -7.24 -30.80
CA ARG A 446 1.45 -5.86 -31.14
C ARG A 446 0.97 -5.71 -32.58
N ASN A 447 1.62 -6.41 -33.52
CA ASN A 447 1.26 -6.37 -34.93
C ASN A 447 -0.05 -7.10 -35.24
N ALA A 448 -0.43 -8.07 -34.40
CA ALA A 448 -1.67 -8.82 -34.51
C ALA A 448 -2.85 -8.08 -33.84
N ILE A 449 -2.64 -7.43 -32.69
CA ILE A 449 -3.68 -6.64 -31.98
C ILE A 449 -3.93 -5.30 -32.68
N ARG A 450 -2.88 -4.60 -33.13
CA ARG A 450 -2.95 -3.29 -33.79
C ARG A 450 -3.74 -2.24 -33.01
N GLY A 451 -3.61 -2.25 -31.68
CA GLY A 451 -4.28 -1.32 -30.78
C GLY A 451 -5.80 -1.49 -30.64
N LYS A 452 -6.41 -2.52 -31.25
CA LYS A 452 -7.87 -2.71 -31.25
C LYS A 452 -8.49 -3.01 -29.88
N PHE A 453 -7.74 -3.66 -28.99
CA PHE A 453 -8.22 -4.05 -27.66
C PHE A 453 -7.09 -4.21 -26.65
N PRO A 454 -7.37 -4.07 -25.34
CA PRO A 454 -6.38 -4.26 -24.30
C PRO A 454 -5.98 -5.74 -24.12
N LEU A 455 -4.69 -5.97 -23.86
CA LEU A 455 -4.14 -7.23 -23.38
C LEU A 455 -3.76 -7.15 -21.90
N TYR A 456 -4.43 -7.93 -21.06
CA TYR A 456 -4.11 -8.07 -19.64
C TYR A 456 -3.34 -9.35 -19.38
N ASN A 457 -2.07 -9.23 -19.02
CA ASN A 457 -1.21 -10.36 -18.66
C ASN A 457 -1.24 -10.61 -17.15
N LEU A 458 -1.56 -11.83 -16.75
CA LEU A 458 -1.55 -12.29 -15.37
C LEU A 458 -0.34 -13.21 -15.18
N GLY A 459 0.66 -12.75 -14.42
CA GLY A 459 1.84 -13.55 -14.11
C GLY A 459 1.66 -14.28 -12.79
N PHE A 460 1.54 -15.60 -12.81
CA PHE A 460 1.32 -16.45 -11.64
C PHE A 460 2.66 -16.90 -11.04
N GLY A 461 2.97 -16.40 -9.84
CA GLY A 461 4.18 -16.77 -9.12
C GLY A 461 5.33 -15.82 -9.38
N ARG A 462 6.54 -16.35 -9.19
CA ARG A 462 7.80 -15.59 -9.32
C ARG A 462 8.75 -16.14 -10.39
N ASN A 463 8.46 -17.30 -10.95
CA ASN A 463 9.33 -18.00 -11.90
C ASN A 463 9.06 -17.58 -13.35
N LEU A 464 8.91 -16.27 -13.58
CA LEU A 464 8.62 -15.69 -14.88
C LEU A 464 9.21 -14.29 -15.00
N ASP A 465 9.60 -13.88 -16.21
CA ASP A 465 9.96 -12.50 -16.52
C ASP A 465 8.69 -11.62 -16.55
N PHE A 466 8.44 -10.95 -15.43
CA PHE A 466 7.28 -10.08 -15.31
C PHE A 466 7.47 -8.75 -16.04
N ASN A 467 8.72 -8.31 -16.22
CA ASN A 467 9.00 -7.11 -17.00
C ASN A 467 8.64 -7.35 -18.47
N PHE A 468 8.93 -8.53 -19.01
CA PHE A 468 8.44 -8.94 -20.33
C PHE A 468 6.90 -8.87 -20.43
N LEU A 469 6.17 -9.37 -19.43
CA LEU A 469 4.71 -9.29 -19.41
C LEU A 469 4.18 -7.85 -19.28
N GLU A 470 4.84 -7.01 -18.48
CA GLU A 470 4.50 -5.59 -18.32
C GLU A 470 4.65 -4.83 -19.63
N VAL A 471 5.80 -4.97 -20.30
CA VAL A 471 6.07 -4.36 -21.60
C VAL A 471 5.04 -4.81 -22.62
N MET A 472 4.74 -6.11 -22.69
CA MET A 472 3.75 -6.66 -23.63
C MET A 472 2.38 -6.05 -23.43
N SER A 473 1.90 -5.95 -22.18
CA SER A 473 0.61 -5.34 -21.88
C SER A 473 0.60 -3.83 -22.18
N MET A 474 1.68 -3.12 -21.87
CA MET A 474 1.80 -1.67 -22.13
C MET A 474 1.79 -1.34 -23.62
N GLU A 475 2.46 -2.13 -24.47
CA GLU A 475 2.42 -1.98 -25.93
C GLU A 475 1.03 -2.28 -26.53
N ASN A 476 0.10 -2.82 -25.74
CA ASN A 476 -1.21 -3.29 -26.18
C ASN A 476 -2.36 -2.77 -25.29
N ASN A 477 -2.31 -1.49 -24.89
CA ASN A 477 -3.37 -0.77 -24.17
C ASN A 477 -3.84 -1.40 -22.84
N GLY A 478 -3.07 -2.32 -22.27
CA GLY A 478 -3.41 -3.05 -21.05
C GLY A 478 -2.42 -2.83 -19.91
N ARG A 479 -2.46 -3.73 -18.94
CA ARG A 479 -1.48 -3.80 -17.84
C ARG A 479 -1.21 -5.25 -17.47
N ALA A 480 -0.02 -5.54 -16.96
CA ALA A 480 0.25 -6.80 -16.30
C ALA A 480 -0.13 -6.74 -14.82
N GLN A 481 -0.46 -7.89 -14.24
CA GLN A 481 -0.77 -8.03 -12.82
C GLN A 481 -0.13 -9.32 -12.31
N ARG A 482 0.60 -9.23 -11.20
CA ARG A 482 1.16 -10.42 -10.56
C ARG A 482 0.10 -11.09 -9.69
N ILE A 483 0.03 -12.41 -9.79
CA ILE A 483 -0.75 -13.31 -8.94
C ILE A 483 0.25 -14.06 -8.08
N TYR A 484 0.12 -13.94 -6.76
CA TYR A 484 1.05 -14.57 -5.82
C TYR A 484 0.58 -15.99 -5.49
N GLU A 485 1.50 -16.95 -5.54
CA GLU A 485 1.29 -18.34 -5.12
C GLU A 485 1.00 -18.42 -3.63
N ASP A 486 -0.28 -18.40 -3.28
CA ASP A 486 -0.76 -18.35 -1.91
C ASP A 486 -2.20 -18.88 -1.87
N HIS A 487 -2.74 -19.12 -0.67
CA HIS A 487 -4.09 -19.67 -0.46
C HIS A 487 -5.22 -18.84 -1.09
N ASP A 488 -4.98 -17.54 -1.33
CA ASP A 488 -5.95 -16.59 -1.87
C ASP A 488 -5.79 -16.30 -3.38
N ALA A 489 -4.96 -17.06 -4.12
CA ALA A 489 -4.73 -16.79 -5.55
C ALA A 489 -6.02 -16.83 -6.39
N THR A 490 -6.97 -17.71 -6.04
CA THR A 490 -8.31 -17.76 -6.65
C THR A 490 -9.05 -16.42 -6.52
N GLN A 491 -8.93 -15.73 -5.38
CA GLN A 491 -9.52 -14.42 -5.12
C GLN A 491 -8.74 -13.31 -5.84
N GLN A 492 -7.40 -13.39 -5.84
CA GLN A 492 -6.55 -12.47 -6.60
C GLN A 492 -6.94 -12.46 -8.10
N LEU A 493 -7.15 -13.64 -8.68
CA LEU A 493 -7.57 -13.81 -10.07
C LEU A 493 -8.95 -13.21 -10.32
N GLN A 494 -9.94 -13.44 -9.46
CA GLN A 494 -11.30 -12.85 -9.61
C GLN A 494 -11.26 -11.32 -9.65
N VAL A 495 -10.47 -10.69 -8.78
CA VAL A 495 -10.32 -9.23 -8.74
C VAL A 495 -9.54 -8.70 -9.94
N SER A 496 -8.59 -9.50 -10.46
CA SER A 496 -7.70 -9.09 -11.55
C SER A 496 -8.28 -9.32 -12.96
N SER A 497 -9.16 -10.30 -13.11
CA SER A 497 -9.77 -10.72 -14.38
C SER A 497 -11.10 -10.05 -14.71
N LEU A 498 -11.75 -9.41 -13.72
CA LEU A 498 -13.04 -8.76 -13.91
C LEU A 498 -12.89 -7.23 -14.02
N PRO A 499 -13.49 -6.56 -15.02
CA PRO A 499 -13.77 -5.13 -14.89
C PRO A 499 -14.71 -4.91 -13.68
N PRO A 500 -14.55 -3.81 -12.92
CA PRO A 500 -15.18 -3.65 -11.60
C PRO A 500 -16.71 -3.78 -11.66
N ARG A 501 -17.28 -4.58 -10.74
CA ARG A 501 -18.73 -4.72 -10.55
C ARG A 501 -19.36 -3.40 -10.13
N PRO A 502 -20.62 -3.14 -10.50
CA PRO A 502 -21.56 -2.50 -9.62
C PRO A 502 -22.19 -3.52 -8.66
N THR A 503 -21.97 -3.35 -7.36
CA THR A 503 -22.99 -3.74 -6.38
C THR A 503 -24.19 -2.82 -6.61
N THR A 504 -25.37 -3.43 -6.72
CA THR A 504 -26.69 -2.79 -6.69
C THR A 504 -26.86 -1.97 -5.42
#